data_AF-M2UVL4-F1
#
_entry.id   AF-M2UVL4-F1
#
_cell.length_a   1.000
_cell.length_b   1.000
_cell.length_c   1.000
_cell.angle_alpha   90.00
_cell.angle_beta   90.00
_cell.angle_gamma   90.00
#
_symmetry.space_group_name_H-M   'P 1'
#
loop_
_entity.id
_entity.type
_entity.pdbx_description
1 polymer ?
#
loop_
_entity_poly.entity_id
_entity_poly.type
_entity_poly.pdbx_seq_one_letter_code
_entity_poly.pdbx_strand_id
1 'polypeptide(L)'
;MTTSSDELVGKLSAMTIVGDEDQERVDVNARRAIGCNNTPEEDCQNSIQPTNVVSSDAQTETESKRIDFLIDTLGTNEFSINKPAIRCLLIHFERDIRDIIRRFIHEPSTGDFIWKTMEECYNEAVSPSGTLNAHGFFDYLKDSPCIRSMDSDFESQDHAGNFKGERSWADFWVTVLDCSHGGPTLFCPRNSSDTNLGSSDDIPRYLFRVFDEKSSGINSEQIFESSGRNRYNTEKGPNADLVSLPHSTATDLIFYHLKSKNGEKDMDDNLVSWTSSLLFAIQYALIEKYLPTVENSGNEIEDFFLFRLRDERYYNGEYLSQGLLNHAGRSCVVNFTQLESAGLYRLYPEFQDVKSKSQWADRVLDLRKKWSLQRTTTNEEISDALKIAKECFDASDIAYVLLGFRNRKLSYKIKLTKNPAPSWADKPVEVNRYWQALEILKHLRKNLGHDAGIRDIYRVTQ
;
A
#
# COMPACT_ATOMS: atom_id res chain seq x y z
N MET A 1 -3.83 -14.55 -31.25
CA MET A 1 -3.98 -13.09 -31.09
C MET A 1 -3.92 -12.81 -29.61
N THR A 2 -2.99 -11.96 -29.18
CA THR A 2 -2.60 -11.79 -27.77
C THR A 2 -2.21 -10.33 -27.56
N THR A 3 -3.12 -9.57 -26.95
CA THR A 3 -3.05 -8.13 -26.68
C THR A 3 -4.10 -7.83 -25.61
N SER A 4 -3.85 -7.04 -24.57
CA SER A 4 -2.58 -6.57 -24.00
C SER A 4 -2.88 -6.19 -22.54
N SER A 5 -2.30 -6.88 -21.55
CA SER A 5 -2.56 -6.52 -20.14
C SER A 5 -1.74 -5.31 -19.69
N ASP A 6 -0.62 -5.06 -20.37
CA ASP A 6 0.39 -4.06 -19.99
C ASP A 6 -0.02 -2.63 -20.41
N GLU A 7 -1.01 -2.49 -21.30
CA GLU A 7 -1.49 -1.20 -21.83
C GLU A 7 -2.45 -0.46 -20.86
N LEU A 8 -2.99 -1.16 -19.86
CA LEU A 8 -3.89 -0.59 -18.84
C LEU A 8 -3.10 0.17 -17.77
N VAL A 9 -2.05 -0.44 -17.22
CA VAL A 9 -1.19 0.18 -16.19
C VAL A 9 -0.61 1.52 -16.68
N GLY A 10 -0.19 1.58 -17.94
CA GLY A 10 0.34 2.80 -18.56
C GLY A 10 -0.63 3.98 -18.61
N LYS A 11 -1.95 3.74 -18.66
CA LYS A 11 -2.97 4.82 -18.79
C LYS A 11 -3.25 5.53 -17.46
N LEU A 12 -3.06 4.86 -16.33
CA LEU A 12 -3.08 5.49 -15.00
C LEU A 12 -1.71 6.07 -14.61
N SER A 13 -0.59 5.49 -15.10
CA SER A 13 0.76 6.01 -14.83
C SER A 13 1.17 7.25 -15.65
N ALA A 14 0.41 7.64 -16.68
CA ALA A 14 0.74 8.77 -17.56
C ALA A 14 0.61 10.18 -16.92
N MET A 15 0.30 10.27 -15.62
CA MET A 15 -0.20 11.49 -14.98
C MET A 15 0.88 12.48 -14.48
N THR A 16 2.17 12.20 -14.69
CA THR A 16 3.26 12.85 -13.92
C THR A 16 4.17 13.79 -14.73
N ILE A 17 4.12 13.80 -16.08
CA ILE A 17 4.97 14.70 -16.88
C ILE A 17 4.21 15.29 -18.09
N VAL A 18 3.88 16.57 -18.01
CA VAL A 18 3.93 17.50 -19.15
C VAL A 18 4.57 18.81 -18.67
N GLY A 19 5.81 19.02 -19.07
CA GLY A 19 6.48 20.32 -19.04
C GLY A 19 7.22 20.46 -20.37
N ASP A 20 6.93 21.53 -21.12
CA ASP A 20 7.47 21.70 -22.47
C ASP A 20 8.97 22.05 -22.44
N GLU A 21 9.80 21.19 -23.05
CA GLU A 21 11.17 21.52 -23.46
C GLU A 21 11.39 21.17 -24.95
N ASP A 22 11.11 22.15 -25.81
CA ASP A 22 11.07 21.99 -27.27
C ASP A 22 12.46 22.25 -27.90
N GLN A 23 13.32 21.23 -28.07
CA GLN A 23 14.67 21.45 -28.64
C GLN A 23 15.42 20.26 -29.30
N GLU A 24 15.31 20.12 -30.62
CA GLU A 24 16.42 19.76 -31.55
C GLU A 24 16.24 20.56 -32.86
N ARG A 25 17.23 21.21 -33.51
CA ARG A 25 18.52 20.73 -34.12
C ARG A 25 18.29 19.74 -35.28
N VAL A 26 19.03 19.75 -36.41
CA VAL A 26 20.36 20.29 -36.83
C VAL A 26 20.33 20.59 -38.36
N ASP A 27 21.26 21.24 -39.10
CA ASP A 27 22.58 21.90 -38.93
C ASP A 27 22.86 22.79 -40.21
N VAL A 28 24.10 23.27 -40.39
CA VAL A 28 24.85 23.49 -41.68
C VAL A 28 24.86 24.90 -42.34
N ASN A 29 26.07 25.50 -42.34
CA ASN A 29 26.66 26.49 -43.28
C ASN A 29 26.06 27.94 -43.39
N ALA A 30 26.82 29.04 -43.51
CA ALA A 30 28.28 29.23 -43.55
C ALA A 30 28.74 30.74 -43.48
N ARG A 31 30.01 30.95 -43.07
CA ARG A 31 30.95 32.07 -43.45
C ARG A 31 30.72 33.55 -43.00
N ARG A 32 31.72 34.01 -42.22
CA ARG A 32 32.49 35.30 -42.30
C ARG A 32 31.84 36.67 -41.96
N ALA A 33 32.14 37.11 -40.73
CA ALA A 33 33.09 38.20 -40.39
C ALA A 33 32.71 39.71 -40.47
N ILE A 34 33.36 40.48 -39.58
CA ILE A 34 33.37 41.97 -39.42
C ILE A 34 32.05 42.54 -38.81
N GLY A 35 32.04 43.46 -37.84
CA GLY A 35 33.13 44.00 -37.00
C GLY A 35 32.82 45.37 -36.35
N CYS A 36 33.31 45.58 -35.13
CA CYS A 36 33.46 46.86 -34.39
C CYS A 36 32.23 47.72 -33.98
N ASN A 37 32.14 47.96 -32.67
CA ASN A 37 31.88 49.23 -31.96
C ASN A 37 30.60 50.06 -32.26
N ASN A 38 29.76 50.30 -31.25
CA ASN A 38 29.76 51.56 -30.46
C ASN A 38 28.63 51.63 -29.41
N THR A 39 28.95 52.20 -28.23
CA THR A 39 28.06 52.88 -27.27
C THR A 39 27.87 54.36 -27.70
N PRO A 40 26.88 55.16 -27.21
CA PRO A 40 26.44 55.22 -25.81
C PRO A 40 24.93 55.42 -25.51
N GLU A 41 24.67 55.37 -24.21
CA GLU A 41 23.65 56.04 -23.38
C GLU A 41 22.62 56.97 -24.06
N GLU A 42 21.33 56.76 -23.76
CA GLU A 42 20.55 57.75 -22.98
C GLU A 42 19.25 57.18 -22.37
N ASP A 43 18.84 57.78 -21.25
CA ASP A 43 17.53 57.84 -20.56
C ASP A 43 16.74 56.61 -20.06
N CYS A 44 16.13 56.82 -18.89
CA CYS A 44 15.32 55.84 -18.15
C CYS A 44 13.82 56.02 -18.38
N GLN A 45 13.10 54.94 -18.63
CA GLN A 45 11.65 54.87 -18.37
C GLN A 45 11.31 53.58 -17.61
N ASN A 46 10.46 53.71 -16.58
CA ASN A 46 10.07 52.60 -15.72
C ASN A 46 9.15 51.63 -16.47
N SER A 47 9.64 50.43 -16.78
CA SER A 47 8.79 49.31 -17.18
C SER A 47 8.54 48.40 -15.98
N ILE A 48 7.32 48.44 -15.45
CA ILE A 48 6.85 47.47 -14.45
C ILE A 48 6.74 46.12 -15.16
N GLN A 49 7.47 45.10 -14.70
CA GLN A 49 7.25 43.75 -15.21
C GLN A 49 5.84 43.28 -14.82
N PRO A 50 5.02 42.78 -15.76
CA PRO A 50 3.73 42.22 -15.43
C PRO A 50 3.95 40.94 -14.62
N THR A 51 3.40 40.89 -13.40
CA THR A 51 3.24 39.65 -12.65
C THR A 51 2.44 38.66 -13.49
N ASN A 52 2.84 37.37 -13.49
CA ASN A 52 2.10 36.31 -14.17
C ASN A 52 0.74 36.07 -13.49
N VAL A 53 -0.26 36.88 -13.85
CA VAL A 53 -1.67 36.63 -13.55
C VAL A 53 -2.19 35.63 -14.60
N VAL A 54 -2.16 34.35 -14.26
CA VAL A 54 -2.93 33.33 -14.98
C VAL A 54 -4.41 33.73 -14.92
N SER A 55 -5.11 33.73 -16.07
CA SER A 55 -6.54 34.10 -16.06
C SER A 55 -7.35 33.10 -15.24
N SER A 56 -8.28 33.61 -14.43
CA SER A 56 -9.26 32.81 -13.71
C SER A 56 -10.01 31.86 -14.64
N ASP A 57 -10.30 32.31 -15.88
CA ASP A 57 -11.03 31.51 -16.87
C ASP A 57 -10.24 30.26 -17.27
N ALA A 58 -8.95 30.42 -17.53
CA ALA A 58 -8.06 29.33 -17.94
C ALA A 58 -7.87 28.30 -16.81
N GLN A 59 -7.79 28.74 -15.56
CA GLN A 59 -7.77 27.84 -14.42
C GLN A 59 -9.08 27.03 -14.31
N THR A 60 -10.24 27.69 -14.41
CA THR A 60 -11.54 27.00 -14.33
C THR A 60 -11.79 26.03 -15.50
N GLU A 61 -11.28 26.33 -16.69
CA GLU A 61 -11.34 25.41 -17.84
C GLU A 61 -10.47 24.16 -17.61
N THR A 62 -9.26 24.32 -17.06
CA THR A 62 -8.40 23.21 -16.67
C THR A 62 -8.99 22.36 -15.55
N GLU A 63 -9.66 22.99 -14.58
CA GLU A 63 -10.36 22.30 -13.50
C GLU A 63 -11.56 21.49 -14.01
N SER A 64 -12.39 22.03 -14.91
CA SER A 64 -13.48 21.24 -15.52
C SER A 64 -12.93 20.00 -16.23
N LYS A 65 -11.91 20.15 -17.08
CA LYS A 65 -11.31 19.02 -17.82
C LYS A 65 -10.80 17.90 -16.91
N ARG A 66 -10.26 18.23 -15.72
CA ARG A 66 -9.83 17.24 -14.71
C ARG A 66 -11.03 16.54 -14.04
N ILE A 67 -12.14 17.24 -13.82
CA ILE A 67 -13.39 16.64 -13.30
C ILE A 67 -14.02 15.71 -14.35
N ASP A 68 -14.17 16.20 -15.59
CA ASP A 68 -14.77 15.46 -16.69
C ASP A 68 -14.01 14.16 -16.98
N PHE A 69 -12.66 14.21 -17.02
CA PHE A 69 -11.82 13.02 -17.17
C PHE A 69 -12.01 11.98 -16.05
N LEU A 70 -12.21 12.41 -14.79
CA LEU A 70 -12.46 11.48 -13.68
C LEU A 70 -13.86 10.85 -13.75
N ILE A 71 -14.88 11.62 -14.14
CA ILE A 71 -16.24 11.09 -14.38
C ILE A 71 -16.23 10.08 -15.54
N ASP A 72 -15.56 10.40 -16.65
CA ASP A 72 -15.37 9.48 -17.77
C ASP A 72 -14.62 8.21 -17.32
N THR A 73 -13.58 8.34 -16.49
CA THR A 73 -12.80 7.22 -15.92
C THR A 73 -13.68 6.28 -15.09
N LEU A 74 -14.50 6.83 -14.17
CA LEU A 74 -15.47 6.05 -13.37
C LEU A 74 -16.54 5.38 -14.26
N GLY A 75 -16.97 6.08 -15.30
CA GLY A 75 -17.91 5.59 -16.31
C GLY A 75 -17.32 4.56 -17.29
N THR A 76 -16.01 4.28 -17.25
CA THR A 76 -15.40 3.31 -18.16
C THR A 76 -15.92 1.89 -17.93
N ASN A 77 -15.84 1.12 -19.01
CA ASN A 77 -16.05 -0.32 -19.02
C ASN A 77 -15.22 -1.06 -17.94
N GLU A 78 -14.03 -0.57 -17.57
CA GLU A 78 -13.13 -1.23 -16.62
C GLU A 78 -13.77 -1.45 -15.24
N PHE A 79 -14.52 -0.46 -14.74
CA PHE A 79 -15.22 -0.54 -13.45
C PHE A 79 -16.71 -0.89 -13.57
N SER A 80 -17.31 -0.72 -14.75
CA SER A 80 -18.77 -0.77 -14.93
C SER A 80 -19.32 -1.94 -15.78
N ILE A 81 -18.49 -2.76 -16.43
CA ILE A 81 -18.90 -3.69 -17.51
C ILE A 81 -20.08 -4.64 -17.16
N ASN A 82 -20.11 -5.20 -15.94
CA ASN A 82 -21.00 -6.31 -15.58
C ASN A 82 -22.16 -5.95 -14.63
N LYS A 83 -22.42 -4.66 -14.30
CA LYS A 83 -23.53 -4.28 -13.40
C LYS A 83 -24.31 -3.05 -13.91
N PRO A 84 -25.41 -3.22 -14.66
CA PRO A 84 -26.24 -2.11 -15.17
C PRO A 84 -26.72 -1.12 -14.11
N ALA A 85 -26.96 -1.58 -12.88
CA ALA A 85 -27.36 -0.73 -11.77
C ALA A 85 -26.24 0.20 -11.25
N ILE A 86 -24.96 -0.20 -11.32
CA ILE A 86 -23.82 0.68 -11.00
C ILE A 86 -23.74 1.86 -11.97
N ARG A 87 -23.98 1.59 -13.26
CA ARG A 87 -24.11 2.65 -14.27
C ARG A 87 -25.29 3.60 -13.98
N CYS A 88 -26.40 3.08 -13.45
CA CYS A 88 -27.54 3.91 -13.04
C CYS A 88 -27.23 4.75 -11.79
N LEU A 89 -26.48 4.21 -10.81
CA LEU A 89 -25.99 4.94 -9.63
C LEU A 89 -25.03 6.07 -10.02
N LEU A 90 -24.06 5.81 -10.89
CA LEU A 90 -23.13 6.82 -11.42
C LEU A 90 -23.86 7.98 -12.12
N ILE A 91 -24.88 7.68 -12.94
CA ILE A 91 -25.71 8.71 -13.60
C ILE A 91 -26.57 9.48 -12.59
N HIS A 92 -27.12 8.81 -11.57
CA HIS A 92 -27.95 9.44 -10.55
C HIS A 92 -27.16 10.43 -9.69
N PHE A 93 -25.97 10.01 -9.25
CA PHE A 93 -25.10 10.78 -8.36
C PHE A 93 -24.06 11.65 -9.09
N GLU A 94 -24.09 11.76 -10.43
CA GLU A 94 -23.03 12.43 -11.20
C GLU A 94 -22.75 13.85 -10.69
N ARG A 95 -23.78 14.63 -10.37
CA ARG A 95 -23.64 15.98 -9.79
C ARG A 95 -22.88 15.95 -8.47
N ASP A 96 -23.27 15.06 -7.57
CA ASP A 96 -22.76 15.03 -6.20
C ASP A 96 -21.34 14.46 -6.17
N ILE A 97 -21.02 13.48 -7.04
CA ILE A 97 -19.65 13.03 -7.32
C ILE A 97 -18.80 14.19 -7.87
N ARG A 98 -19.31 14.99 -8.81
CA ARG A 98 -18.60 16.20 -9.31
C ARG A 98 -18.35 17.23 -8.21
N ASP A 99 -19.30 17.42 -7.31
CA ASP A 99 -19.13 18.31 -6.15
C ASP A 99 -18.13 17.74 -5.12
N ILE A 100 -18.02 16.42 -4.97
CA ILE A 100 -16.93 15.77 -4.20
C ILE A 100 -15.57 16.01 -4.88
N ILE A 101 -15.42 15.75 -6.19
CA ILE A 101 -14.15 16.00 -6.92
C ILE A 101 -13.71 17.47 -6.77
N ARG A 102 -14.64 18.42 -6.85
CA ARG A 102 -14.37 19.86 -6.64
C ARG A 102 -13.78 20.19 -5.27
N ARG A 103 -14.11 19.44 -4.21
CA ARG A 103 -13.55 19.68 -2.86
C ARG A 103 -12.05 19.36 -2.76
N PHE A 104 -11.53 18.47 -3.60
CA PHE A 104 -10.13 18.00 -3.55
C PHE A 104 -9.25 18.47 -4.72
N ILE A 105 -9.81 19.12 -5.74
CA ILE A 105 -9.10 19.43 -7.00
C ILE A 105 -7.85 20.32 -6.84
N HIS A 106 -7.79 21.11 -5.76
CA HIS A 106 -6.67 21.99 -5.40
C HIS A 106 -5.64 21.35 -4.44
N GLU A 107 -5.77 20.06 -4.09
CA GLU A 107 -4.76 19.35 -3.29
C GLU A 107 -3.38 19.41 -4.00
N PRO A 108 -2.27 19.60 -3.26
CA PRO A 108 -0.97 20.02 -3.82
C PRO A 108 -0.20 18.93 -4.57
N SER A 109 -0.75 17.73 -4.71
CA SER A 109 -0.13 16.58 -5.35
C SER A 109 -1.11 15.86 -6.29
N THR A 110 -0.74 15.71 -7.56
CA THR A 110 -1.58 15.15 -8.63
C THR A 110 -1.95 13.68 -8.43
N GLY A 111 -1.21 12.92 -7.62
CA GLY A 111 -1.57 11.57 -7.23
C GLY A 111 -2.57 11.52 -6.08
N ASP A 112 -2.35 12.32 -5.02
CA ASP A 112 -3.11 12.16 -3.79
C ASP A 112 -4.57 12.59 -3.92
N PHE A 113 -4.86 13.60 -4.74
CA PHE A 113 -6.23 14.09 -4.88
C PHE A 113 -7.17 13.02 -5.47
N ILE A 114 -6.69 12.11 -6.32
CA ILE A 114 -7.52 11.03 -6.89
C ILE A 114 -7.97 10.09 -5.78
N TRP A 115 -7.04 9.44 -5.08
CA TRP A 115 -7.42 8.42 -4.11
C TRP A 115 -8.20 9.01 -2.93
N LYS A 116 -7.88 10.24 -2.48
CA LYS A 116 -8.66 10.97 -1.47
C LYS A 116 -10.09 11.26 -1.93
N THR A 117 -10.28 11.62 -3.21
CA THR A 117 -11.62 11.80 -3.79
C THR A 117 -12.39 10.49 -3.79
N MET A 118 -11.75 9.37 -4.14
CA MET A 118 -12.41 8.05 -4.15
C MET A 118 -12.67 7.52 -2.74
N GLU A 119 -11.83 7.89 -1.75
CA GLU A 119 -12.01 7.60 -0.33
C GLU A 119 -13.21 8.37 0.24
N GLU A 120 -13.33 9.66 -0.07
CA GLU A 120 -14.51 10.45 0.27
C GLU A 120 -15.78 9.91 -0.41
N CYS A 121 -15.71 9.54 -1.70
CA CYS A 121 -16.85 8.91 -2.38
C CYS A 121 -17.24 7.58 -1.74
N TYR A 122 -16.28 6.75 -1.30
CA TYR A 122 -16.58 5.55 -0.53
C TYR A 122 -17.27 5.90 0.80
N ASN A 123 -16.73 6.84 1.57
CA ASN A 123 -17.28 7.27 2.87
C ASN A 123 -18.71 7.80 2.73
N GLU A 124 -18.97 8.64 1.72
CA GLU A 124 -20.29 9.18 1.40
C GLU A 124 -21.26 8.12 0.84
N ALA A 125 -20.78 7.01 0.30
CA ALA A 125 -21.61 5.90 -0.19
C ALA A 125 -22.03 4.93 0.93
N VAL A 126 -21.15 4.67 1.92
CA VAL A 126 -21.44 3.76 3.04
C VAL A 126 -22.06 4.45 4.25
N SER A 127 -21.86 5.76 4.42
CA SER A 127 -22.46 6.53 5.50
C SER A 127 -23.99 6.59 5.36
N PRO A 128 -24.80 6.27 6.38
CA PRO A 128 -26.27 6.40 6.35
C PRO A 128 -26.78 7.84 6.17
N SER A 129 -25.91 8.84 6.32
CA SER A 129 -26.21 10.26 6.06
C SER A 129 -25.39 10.87 4.92
N GLY A 130 -24.66 10.03 4.16
CA GLY A 130 -23.82 10.46 3.06
C GLY A 130 -24.60 10.79 1.79
N THR A 131 -24.08 11.72 0.99
CA THR A 131 -24.71 12.21 -0.25
C THR A 131 -24.76 11.17 -1.36
N LEU A 132 -23.90 10.15 -1.32
CA LEU A 132 -23.89 9.04 -2.28
C LEU A 132 -24.59 7.78 -1.76
N ASN A 133 -25.32 7.85 -0.64
CA ASN A 133 -25.96 6.70 -0.04
C ASN A 133 -27.11 6.15 -0.91
N ALA A 134 -27.03 4.88 -1.28
CA ALA A 134 -27.95 4.27 -2.24
C ALA A 134 -29.30 3.79 -1.66
N HIS A 135 -29.54 3.90 -0.35
CA HIS A 135 -30.71 3.31 0.31
C HIS A 135 -32.05 3.79 -0.27
N GLY A 136 -32.20 5.11 -0.48
CA GLY A 136 -33.40 5.70 -1.10
C GLY A 136 -33.47 5.56 -2.63
N PHE A 137 -32.36 5.23 -3.30
CA PHE A 137 -32.28 5.18 -4.75
C PHE A 137 -33.05 3.97 -5.34
N PHE A 138 -32.97 2.82 -4.68
CA PHE A 138 -33.63 1.61 -5.16
C PHE A 138 -35.16 1.64 -5.00
N ASP A 139 -35.69 2.40 -4.03
CA ASP A 139 -37.13 2.67 -3.94
C ASP A 139 -37.61 3.58 -5.09
N TYR A 140 -36.83 4.62 -5.43
CA TYR A 140 -37.12 5.50 -6.59
C TYR A 140 -37.04 4.75 -7.94
N LEU A 141 -36.21 3.72 -8.04
CA LEU A 141 -36.07 2.93 -9.27
C LEU A 141 -37.29 2.07 -9.61
N LYS A 142 -38.19 1.75 -8.66
CA LYS A 142 -39.29 0.77 -8.86
C LYS A 142 -40.25 1.12 -10.01
N ASP A 143 -40.42 2.41 -10.30
CA ASP A 143 -41.22 2.93 -11.42
C ASP A 143 -40.37 3.35 -12.65
N SER A 144 -39.05 3.13 -12.63
CA SER A 144 -38.10 3.63 -13.63
C SER A 144 -37.89 2.68 -14.82
N PRO A 145 -37.78 3.20 -16.07
CA PRO A 145 -37.45 2.39 -17.24
C PRO A 145 -36.15 1.57 -17.12
N CYS A 146 -35.20 2.01 -16.29
CA CYS A 146 -33.90 1.35 -16.07
C CYS A 146 -34.01 -0.07 -15.48
N ILE A 147 -35.10 -0.41 -14.76
CA ILE A 147 -35.27 -1.75 -14.17
C ILE A 147 -35.35 -2.86 -15.23
N ARG A 148 -35.79 -2.56 -16.47
CA ARG A 148 -36.02 -3.58 -17.51
C ARG A 148 -34.74 -4.27 -18.03
N SER A 149 -33.57 -3.89 -17.53
CA SER A 149 -32.29 -4.57 -17.78
C SER A 149 -31.43 -4.73 -16.51
N MET A 150 -32.06 -4.83 -15.33
CA MET A 150 -31.37 -5.17 -14.08
C MET A 150 -31.54 -6.66 -13.76
N ASP A 151 -30.50 -7.29 -13.21
CA ASP A 151 -30.56 -8.68 -12.76
C ASP A 151 -31.50 -8.84 -11.58
N SER A 152 -32.25 -9.95 -11.55
CA SER A 152 -33.19 -10.30 -10.47
C SER A 152 -32.55 -10.38 -9.09
N ASP A 153 -31.23 -10.56 -9.03
CA ASP A 153 -30.48 -10.62 -7.78
C ASP A 153 -30.33 -9.27 -7.08
N PHE A 154 -30.48 -8.14 -7.78
CA PHE A 154 -30.20 -6.81 -7.19
C PHE A 154 -31.21 -6.39 -6.10
N GLU A 155 -32.48 -6.80 -6.24
CA GLU A 155 -33.54 -6.58 -5.23
C GLU A 155 -33.45 -7.57 -4.05
N SER A 156 -32.69 -8.66 -4.19
CA SER A 156 -32.56 -9.64 -3.12
C SER A 156 -31.67 -9.13 -1.98
N GLN A 157 -32.07 -9.44 -0.75
CA GLN A 157 -31.30 -9.10 0.45
C GLN A 157 -30.21 -10.14 0.74
N ASP A 158 -29.16 -9.72 1.43
CA ASP A 158 -28.17 -10.62 2.03
C ASP A 158 -28.67 -11.24 3.35
N HIS A 159 -27.86 -12.11 3.96
CA HIS A 159 -28.20 -12.77 5.23
C HIS A 159 -28.30 -11.82 6.44
N ALA A 160 -27.91 -10.55 6.30
CA ALA A 160 -28.06 -9.50 7.30
C ALA A 160 -29.20 -8.51 6.97
N GLY A 161 -29.91 -8.70 5.84
CA GLY A 161 -31.05 -7.88 5.43
C GLY A 161 -30.71 -6.68 4.53
N ASN A 162 -29.44 -6.45 4.19
CA ASN A 162 -29.05 -5.34 3.31
C ASN A 162 -29.38 -5.68 1.86
N PHE A 163 -29.72 -4.70 1.02
CA PHE A 163 -29.93 -4.97 -0.40
C PHE A 163 -28.59 -5.25 -1.10
N LYS A 164 -28.51 -6.31 -1.91
CA LYS A 164 -27.27 -6.61 -2.68
C LYS A 164 -26.83 -5.46 -3.59
N GLY A 165 -27.76 -4.56 -3.96
CA GLY A 165 -27.45 -3.34 -4.69
C GLY A 165 -26.68 -2.28 -3.89
N GLU A 166 -26.96 -2.12 -2.60
CA GLU A 166 -26.23 -1.21 -1.70
C GLU A 166 -24.79 -1.72 -1.49
N ARG A 167 -24.65 -3.01 -1.18
CA ARG A 167 -23.33 -3.66 -1.08
C ARG A 167 -22.55 -3.55 -2.38
N SER A 168 -23.21 -3.75 -3.53
CA SER A 168 -22.58 -3.59 -4.84
C SER A 168 -22.07 -2.18 -5.12
N TRP A 169 -22.69 -1.14 -4.55
CA TRP A 169 -22.23 0.25 -4.68
C TRP A 169 -20.99 0.53 -3.81
N ALA A 170 -20.96 -0.02 -2.59
CA ALA A 170 -19.75 -0.01 -1.76
C ALA A 170 -18.59 -0.78 -2.42
N ASP A 171 -18.86 -2.00 -2.95
CA ASP A 171 -17.90 -2.83 -3.69
C ASP A 171 -17.30 -2.10 -4.90
N PHE A 172 -18.09 -1.26 -5.58
CA PHE A 172 -17.62 -0.44 -6.70
C PHE A 172 -16.57 0.56 -6.23
N TRP A 173 -16.85 1.36 -5.21
CA TRP A 173 -15.89 2.34 -4.68
C TRP A 173 -14.65 1.67 -4.07
N VAL A 174 -14.79 0.53 -3.39
CA VAL A 174 -13.64 -0.30 -2.95
C VAL A 174 -12.81 -0.76 -4.15
N THR A 175 -13.42 -1.15 -5.26
CA THR A 175 -12.69 -1.60 -6.46
C THR A 175 -12.02 -0.44 -7.21
N VAL A 176 -12.63 0.75 -7.22
CA VAL A 176 -11.99 1.98 -7.73
C VAL A 176 -10.80 2.40 -6.85
N LEU A 177 -10.96 2.32 -5.53
CA LEU A 177 -9.86 2.53 -4.58
C LEU A 177 -8.75 1.48 -4.75
N ASP A 178 -9.08 0.20 -4.89
CA ASP A 178 -8.12 -0.88 -5.14
C ASP A 178 -7.23 -0.59 -6.37
N CYS A 179 -7.72 0.14 -7.38
CA CYS A 179 -6.95 0.54 -8.57
C CYS A 179 -6.33 1.96 -8.52
N SER A 180 -6.68 2.80 -7.54
CA SER A 180 -6.23 4.20 -7.47
C SER A 180 -4.75 4.36 -7.08
N HIS A 181 -3.89 4.69 -8.05
CA HIS A 181 -2.45 4.89 -7.84
C HIS A 181 -2.12 5.92 -6.74
N GLY A 182 -1.05 5.68 -5.98
CA GLY A 182 -0.66 6.51 -4.83
C GLY A 182 -1.52 6.37 -3.57
N GLY A 183 -2.70 5.75 -3.67
CA GLY A 183 -3.60 5.52 -2.53
C GLY A 183 -3.16 4.41 -1.57
N PRO A 184 -3.86 4.23 -0.43
CA PRO A 184 -3.60 3.14 0.49
C PRO A 184 -3.83 1.77 -0.17
N THR A 185 -2.99 0.80 0.18
CA THR A 185 -3.22 -0.62 -0.20
C THR A 185 -4.29 -1.19 0.72
N LEU A 186 -5.48 -1.47 0.18
CA LEU A 186 -6.61 -1.91 1.00
C LEU A 186 -6.50 -3.39 1.42
N PHE A 187 -6.69 -3.65 2.70
CA PHE A 187 -6.86 -5.00 3.26
C PHE A 187 -8.32 -5.19 3.70
N CYS A 188 -9.27 -4.95 2.78
CA CYS A 188 -10.70 -4.88 3.07
C CYS A 188 -11.42 -6.23 2.83
N PRO A 189 -11.87 -6.95 3.88
CA PRO A 189 -12.77 -8.10 3.72
C PRO A 189 -14.15 -7.61 3.22
N ARG A 190 -14.45 -7.88 1.95
CA ARG A 190 -15.59 -7.30 1.21
C ARG A 190 -16.97 -7.64 1.79
N ASN A 191 -17.06 -8.58 2.73
CA ASN A 191 -18.32 -8.95 3.38
C ASN A 191 -18.50 -8.47 4.83
N SER A 192 -17.50 -7.80 5.42
CA SER A 192 -17.56 -7.27 6.79
C SER A 192 -18.26 -5.90 6.84
N SER A 193 -19.38 -5.83 7.57
CA SER A 193 -20.17 -4.61 7.84
C SER A 193 -19.42 -3.57 8.67
N ASP A 194 -18.41 -4.00 9.42
CA ASP A 194 -17.81 -3.21 10.51
C ASP A 194 -16.49 -2.54 10.07
N THR A 195 -16.16 -2.63 8.78
CA THR A 195 -14.86 -2.24 8.22
C THR A 195 -14.76 -0.73 8.00
N ASN A 196 -14.44 0.01 9.06
CA ASN A 196 -14.10 1.43 8.92
C ASN A 196 -12.72 1.58 8.26
N LEU A 197 -12.70 1.84 6.95
CA LEU A 197 -11.47 2.08 6.18
C LEU A 197 -10.61 3.24 6.72
N GLY A 198 -11.19 4.15 7.52
CA GLY A 198 -10.47 5.22 8.22
C GLY A 198 -9.83 4.84 9.56
N SER A 199 -10.04 3.64 10.12
CA SER A 199 -9.42 3.24 11.41
C SER A 199 -7.97 2.76 11.26
N SER A 200 -7.09 3.67 10.83
CA SER A 200 -5.64 3.45 10.68
C SER A 200 -4.90 2.97 11.95
N ASP A 201 -5.56 2.93 13.11
CA ASP A 201 -4.98 2.44 14.37
C ASP A 201 -5.00 0.90 14.48
N ASP A 202 -5.73 0.17 13.63
CA ASP A 202 -5.92 -1.29 13.75
C ASP A 202 -4.92 -2.14 12.92
N ILE A 203 -4.27 -1.56 11.90
CA ILE A 203 -3.38 -2.26 10.96
C ILE A 203 -1.92 -1.77 11.10
N PRO A 204 -0.90 -2.65 11.06
CA PRO A 204 0.49 -2.21 11.01
C PRO A 204 0.79 -1.31 9.81
N ARG A 205 1.50 -0.22 10.07
CA ARG A 205 1.96 0.71 9.02
C ARG A 205 2.88 0.07 7.97
N TYR A 206 3.48 -1.08 8.27
CA TYR A 206 4.24 -1.88 7.32
C TYR A 206 3.89 -3.37 7.41
N LEU A 207 3.59 -3.96 6.25
CA LEU A 207 3.54 -5.40 6.03
C LEU A 207 4.60 -5.76 4.98
N PHE A 208 5.27 -6.88 5.22
CA PHE A 208 6.37 -7.40 4.41
C PHE A 208 6.02 -8.80 3.91
N ARG A 209 6.50 -9.13 2.71
CA ARG A 209 6.40 -10.45 2.10
C ARG A 209 7.73 -10.76 1.41
N VAL A 210 8.11 -12.03 1.41
CA VAL A 210 9.25 -12.55 0.66
C VAL A 210 8.69 -13.48 -0.41
N PHE A 211 9.21 -13.39 -1.62
CA PHE A 211 8.87 -14.26 -2.74
C PHE A 211 10.10 -14.53 -3.61
N ASP A 212 9.99 -15.56 -4.43
CA ASP A 212 10.99 -16.05 -5.37
C ASP A 212 10.30 -16.71 -6.58
N GLU A 213 11.07 -17.27 -7.51
CA GLU A 213 10.56 -17.99 -8.70
C GLU A 213 9.72 -19.24 -8.38
N LYS A 214 9.84 -19.81 -7.16
CA LYS A 214 9.08 -21.00 -6.71
C LYS A 214 7.77 -20.64 -6.01
N SER A 215 7.61 -19.39 -5.60
CA SER A 215 6.51 -18.91 -4.78
C SER A 215 5.15 -19.06 -5.49
N SER A 216 4.12 -19.49 -4.75
CA SER A 216 2.77 -19.66 -5.29
C SER A 216 2.10 -18.33 -5.64
N GLY A 217 1.22 -18.36 -6.65
CA GLY A 217 0.46 -17.20 -7.09
C GLY A 217 1.22 -16.27 -8.05
N ILE A 218 0.67 -15.09 -8.33
CA ILE A 218 1.43 -14.00 -8.96
C ILE A 218 2.13 -13.20 -7.85
N ASN A 219 3.40 -12.89 -8.04
CA ASN A 219 4.20 -12.09 -7.12
C ASN A 219 5.04 -11.13 -7.97
N SER A 220 4.84 -9.81 -7.83
CA SER A 220 5.40 -8.81 -8.74
C SER A 220 5.58 -7.44 -8.06
N GLU A 221 5.93 -6.41 -8.84
CA GLU A 221 6.01 -5.01 -8.38
C GLU A 221 4.65 -4.28 -8.41
N GLN A 222 3.63 -4.88 -9.01
CA GLN A 222 2.31 -4.27 -9.23
C GLN A 222 1.19 -5.00 -8.47
N ILE A 223 1.22 -6.33 -8.51
CA ILE A 223 0.21 -7.21 -7.91
C ILE A 223 0.82 -8.39 -7.14
N PHE A 224 0.12 -8.78 -6.07
CA PHE A 224 0.16 -10.13 -5.51
C PHE A 224 -1.20 -10.80 -5.72
N GLU A 225 -1.20 -12.02 -6.28
CA GLU A 225 -2.42 -12.81 -6.47
C GLU A 225 -2.24 -14.22 -5.90
N SER A 226 -3.24 -14.75 -5.20
CA SER A 226 -3.20 -16.09 -4.60
C SER A 226 -3.29 -17.23 -5.63
N SER A 227 -2.85 -18.42 -5.21
CA SER A 227 -2.78 -19.63 -6.04
C SER A 227 -4.12 -20.02 -6.65
N GLY A 228 -5.19 -19.96 -5.85
CA GLY A 228 -6.55 -20.32 -6.25
C GLY A 228 -7.09 -19.33 -7.28
N ARG A 229 -6.99 -18.02 -7.01
CA ARG A 229 -7.54 -17.00 -7.92
C ARG A 229 -6.87 -17.02 -9.29
N ASN A 230 -5.54 -17.08 -9.33
CA ASN A 230 -4.74 -17.20 -10.57
C ASN A 230 -5.20 -18.37 -11.47
N ARG A 231 -5.56 -19.52 -10.88
CA ARG A 231 -5.98 -20.72 -11.60
C ARG A 231 -7.38 -20.63 -12.20
N TYR A 232 -8.30 -19.94 -11.54
CA TYR A 232 -9.67 -19.76 -12.02
C TYR A 232 -9.85 -18.37 -12.63
N ASN A 233 -9.49 -18.25 -13.91
CA ASN A 233 -9.61 -17.02 -14.71
C ASN A 233 -11.09 -16.67 -15.08
N THR A 234 -11.96 -16.66 -14.06
CA THR A 234 -13.40 -16.39 -14.11
C THR A 234 -13.86 -15.89 -12.74
N GLU A 235 -14.96 -15.13 -12.69
CA GLU A 235 -15.60 -14.64 -11.45
C GLU A 235 -15.99 -15.76 -10.46
N LYS A 236 -15.99 -17.03 -10.91
CA LYS A 236 -16.40 -18.24 -10.17
C LYS A 236 -15.25 -19.02 -9.54
N GLY A 237 -14.03 -18.48 -9.51
CA GLY A 237 -13.00 -18.96 -8.58
C GLY A 237 -13.42 -18.78 -7.12
N PRO A 238 -12.64 -19.30 -6.15
CA PRO A 238 -12.88 -19.12 -4.73
C PRO A 238 -12.53 -17.69 -4.29
N ASN A 239 -13.27 -16.71 -4.81
CA ASN A 239 -13.34 -15.34 -4.27
C ASN A 239 -14.23 -15.28 -3.01
N ALA A 240 -14.43 -16.43 -2.35
CA ALA A 240 -15.16 -16.53 -1.09
C ALA A 240 -14.33 -15.88 0.03
N ASP A 241 -14.84 -14.76 0.51
CA ASP A 241 -14.36 -14.06 1.70
C ASP A 241 -14.29 -15.02 2.90
N LEU A 242 -13.17 -14.96 3.64
CA LEU A 242 -12.79 -15.93 4.67
C LEU A 242 -13.76 -15.95 5.85
N VAL A 243 -14.32 -14.80 6.22
CA VAL A 243 -15.30 -14.69 7.33
C VAL A 243 -16.72 -15.06 6.89
N SER A 244 -16.95 -15.21 5.58
CA SER A 244 -18.21 -15.68 4.98
C SER A 244 -18.25 -17.19 4.76
N LEU A 245 -17.11 -17.89 4.91
CA LEU A 245 -17.03 -19.34 4.78
C LEU A 245 -17.58 -20.07 6.04
N PRO A 246 -18.12 -21.29 5.90
CA PRO A 246 -18.41 -22.15 7.05
C PRO A 246 -17.17 -22.34 7.92
N HIS A 247 -17.32 -22.31 9.25
CA HIS A 247 -16.18 -22.28 10.19
C HIS A 247 -15.17 -23.43 10.00
N SER A 248 -15.63 -24.63 9.64
CA SER A 248 -14.75 -25.75 9.27
C SER A 248 -13.94 -25.42 8.02
N THR A 249 -14.58 -25.01 6.93
CA THR A 249 -13.94 -24.66 5.66
C THR A 249 -12.95 -23.49 5.80
N ALA A 250 -13.28 -22.48 6.61
CA ALA A 250 -12.36 -21.39 6.94
C ALA A 250 -11.14 -21.89 7.73
N THR A 251 -11.36 -22.80 8.69
CA THR A 251 -10.28 -23.40 9.50
C THR A 251 -9.36 -24.28 8.63
N ASP A 252 -9.95 -25.12 7.77
CA ASP A 252 -9.23 -25.99 6.83
C ASP A 252 -8.40 -25.14 5.85
N LEU A 253 -8.97 -24.10 5.25
CA LEU A 253 -8.28 -23.17 4.34
C LEU A 253 -7.07 -22.49 5.00
N ILE A 254 -7.23 -21.96 6.22
CA ILE A 254 -6.12 -21.37 6.99
C ILE A 254 -5.05 -22.42 7.32
N PHE A 255 -5.47 -23.62 7.74
CA PHE A 255 -4.58 -24.72 8.08
C PHE A 255 -3.75 -25.17 6.87
N TYR A 256 -4.37 -25.41 5.72
CA TYR A 256 -3.68 -25.85 4.51
C TYR A 256 -2.82 -24.74 3.89
N HIS A 257 -3.26 -23.48 3.85
CA HIS A 257 -2.45 -22.36 3.36
C HIS A 257 -1.13 -22.24 4.12
N LEU A 258 -1.19 -22.29 5.45
CA LEU A 258 0.01 -22.17 6.27
C LEU A 258 0.87 -23.46 6.23
N LYS A 259 0.24 -24.64 6.17
CA LYS A 259 0.92 -25.96 6.20
C LYS A 259 1.61 -26.34 4.89
N SER A 260 1.07 -25.97 3.73
CA SER A 260 1.49 -26.55 2.45
C SER A 260 2.76 -25.91 1.86
N LYS A 261 3.93 -26.42 2.26
CA LYS A 261 5.18 -26.27 1.47
C LYS A 261 5.36 -27.33 0.37
N ASN A 262 4.54 -28.39 0.34
CA ASN A 262 4.85 -29.65 -0.36
C ASN A 262 3.99 -29.96 -1.61
N GLY A 263 3.68 -28.95 -2.43
CA GLY A 263 3.28 -29.16 -3.83
C GLY A 263 1.84 -29.66 -4.09
N GLU A 264 1.21 -30.36 -3.14
CA GLU A 264 -0.25 -30.42 -3.00
C GLU A 264 -0.75 -29.02 -2.59
N LYS A 265 -0.73 -28.12 -3.56
CA LYS A 265 -1.37 -26.80 -3.49
C LYS A 265 -2.87 -27.06 -3.54
N ASP A 266 -3.53 -26.83 -2.41
CA ASP A 266 -4.99 -26.81 -2.36
C ASP A 266 -5.49 -25.96 -3.52
N MET A 267 -6.41 -26.51 -4.32
CA MET A 267 -6.82 -25.91 -5.59
C MET A 267 -7.45 -24.54 -5.35
N ASP A 268 -8.03 -24.37 -4.17
CA ASP A 268 -8.85 -23.22 -3.82
C ASP A 268 -8.19 -22.25 -2.82
N ASP A 269 -6.88 -22.40 -2.55
CA ASP A 269 -6.12 -21.50 -1.67
C ASP A 269 -6.11 -20.05 -2.19
N ASN A 270 -7.04 -19.25 -1.66
CA ASN A 270 -7.23 -17.86 -2.04
C ASN A 270 -6.39 -16.87 -1.21
N LEU A 271 -5.53 -17.35 -0.29
CA LEU A 271 -4.83 -16.54 0.68
C LEU A 271 -3.41 -16.12 0.22
N VAL A 272 -2.92 -15.02 0.79
CA VAL A 272 -1.56 -14.49 0.61
C VAL A 272 -0.99 -14.10 1.97
N SER A 273 0.05 -14.80 2.44
CA SER A 273 0.73 -14.53 3.70
C SER A 273 1.63 -13.28 3.69
N TRP A 274 1.58 -12.52 4.78
CA TRP A 274 2.35 -11.31 5.09
C TRP A 274 2.88 -11.33 6.54
N THR A 275 3.86 -10.47 6.87
CA THR A 275 4.37 -10.27 8.23
C THR A 275 4.58 -8.78 8.55
N SER A 276 4.28 -8.32 9.77
CA SER A 276 4.67 -6.97 10.22
C SER A 276 6.14 -6.88 10.68
N SER A 277 6.87 -8.00 10.74
CA SER A 277 8.27 -8.06 11.14
C SER A 277 9.22 -8.18 9.95
N LEU A 278 9.87 -7.07 9.60
CA LEU A 278 10.99 -7.06 8.65
C LEU A 278 12.16 -7.95 9.10
N LEU A 279 12.33 -8.16 10.41
CA LEU A 279 13.34 -9.08 10.95
C LEU A 279 13.02 -10.53 10.55
N PHE A 280 11.77 -10.95 10.71
CA PHE A 280 11.31 -12.29 10.32
C PHE A 280 11.36 -12.46 8.79
N ALA A 281 10.96 -11.45 8.02
CA ALA A 281 11.08 -11.45 6.56
C ALA A 281 12.55 -11.60 6.10
N ILE A 282 13.48 -10.82 6.66
CA ILE A 282 14.92 -10.93 6.34
C ILE A 282 15.45 -12.33 6.69
N GLN A 283 15.08 -12.90 7.85
CA GLN A 283 15.52 -14.26 8.21
C GLN A 283 14.94 -15.32 7.26
N TYR A 284 13.69 -15.16 6.79
CA TYR A 284 13.11 -16.05 5.79
C TYR A 284 13.81 -15.95 4.43
N ALA A 285 14.11 -14.73 3.96
CA ALA A 285 14.85 -14.52 2.72
C ALA A 285 16.27 -15.09 2.77
N LEU A 286 16.97 -15.02 3.92
CA LEU A 286 18.26 -15.68 4.12
C LEU A 286 18.18 -17.21 4.02
N ILE A 287 17.06 -17.80 4.43
CA ILE A 287 16.83 -19.24 4.41
C ILE A 287 16.58 -19.71 2.98
N GLU A 288 15.60 -19.12 2.28
CA GLU A 288 15.30 -19.47 0.88
C GLU A 288 16.48 -19.17 -0.07
N LYS A 289 17.30 -18.14 0.21
CA LYS A 289 18.51 -17.81 -0.57
C LYS A 289 19.66 -18.80 -0.36
N TYR A 290 19.78 -19.41 0.82
CA TYR A 290 20.98 -20.20 1.18
C TYR A 290 20.74 -21.69 1.46
N LEU A 291 19.49 -22.17 1.48
CA LEU A 291 19.18 -23.59 1.41
C LEU A 291 18.96 -24.00 -0.06
N PRO A 292 19.87 -24.78 -0.68
CA PRO A 292 19.45 -25.63 -1.81
C PRO A 292 18.36 -26.58 -1.28
N THR A 293 17.26 -26.72 -2.03
CA THR A 293 16.00 -27.35 -1.58
C THR A 293 16.25 -28.68 -0.85
N VAL A 294 16.10 -28.68 0.48
CA VAL A 294 16.30 -29.89 1.31
C VAL A 294 15.03 -30.73 1.27
N GLU A 295 15.12 -31.94 0.73
CA GLU A 295 14.04 -32.92 0.82
C GLU A 295 13.86 -33.40 2.28
N ASN A 296 12.67 -33.14 2.83
CA ASN A 296 12.07 -33.76 4.02
C ASN A 296 12.99 -34.12 5.22
N SER A 297 12.97 -33.30 6.27
CA SER A 297 12.78 -33.85 7.63
C SER A 297 11.28 -34.03 7.89
N GLY A 298 10.76 -35.20 7.51
CA GLY A 298 9.37 -35.57 7.86
C GLY A 298 9.17 -35.61 9.37
N ASN A 299 7.99 -35.18 9.83
CA ASN A 299 7.49 -35.20 11.22
C ASN A 299 7.87 -34.03 12.15
N GLU A 300 8.59 -33.00 11.71
CA GLU A 300 8.83 -31.78 12.53
C GLU A 300 7.81 -30.64 12.28
N ILE A 301 7.04 -30.71 11.18
CA ILE A 301 6.20 -29.61 10.67
C ILE A 301 4.83 -29.52 11.35
N GLU A 302 4.37 -30.57 12.06
CA GLU A 302 3.09 -30.53 12.78
C GLU A 302 3.22 -29.80 14.13
N ASP A 303 4.37 -29.93 14.80
CA ASP A 303 4.70 -29.15 16.00
C ASP A 303 4.82 -27.65 15.71
N PHE A 304 5.31 -27.26 14.54
CA PHE A 304 5.46 -25.85 14.12
C PHE A 304 4.16 -25.03 14.26
N PHE A 305 2.99 -25.63 13.99
CA PHE A 305 1.69 -24.97 14.18
C PHE A 305 1.29 -24.86 15.64
N LEU A 306 1.39 -25.96 16.37
CA LEU A 306 1.08 -26.00 17.79
C LEU A 306 2.00 -25.05 18.58
N PHE A 307 3.24 -24.85 18.11
CA PHE A 307 4.22 -23.95 18.71
C PHE A 307 3.87 -22.48 18.46
N ARG A 308 3.64 -22.05 17.21
CA ARG A 308 3.25 -20.66 16.90
C ARG A 308 1.96 -20.23 17.58
N LEU A 309 0.99 -21.15 17.71
CA LEU A 309 -0.32 -20.87 18.30
C LEU A 309 -0.35 -20.94 19.85
N ARG A 310 0.65 -21.56 20.49
CA ARG A 310 0.70 -21.73 21.96
C ARG A 310 1.84 -20.98 22.64
N ASP A 311 2.87 -20.58 21.89
CA ASP A 311 4.05 -19.88 22.40
C ASP A 311 4.20 -18.51 21.72
N GLU A 312 3.74 -17.46 22.40
CA GLU A 312 3.76 -16.09 21.91
C GLU A 312 5.15 -15.59 21.49
N ARG A 313 6.24 -16.23 21.94
CA ARG A 313 7.60 -15.90 21.48
C ARG A 313 7.74 -16.07 19.97
N TYR A 314 7.04 -17.07 19.43
CA TYR A 314 7.03 -17.47 18.02
C TYR A 314 5.98 -16.75 17.17
N TYR A 315 5.23 -15.80 17.74
CA TYR A 315 4.44 -14.84 16.96
C TYR A 315 5.38 -13.91 16.18
N ASN A 316 5.07 -13.66 14.91
CA ASN A 316 5.88 -12.82 14.02
C ASN A 316 5.07 -11.70 13.36
N GLY A 317 3.85 -11.45 13.85
CA GLY A 317 2.96 -10.49 13.24
C GLY A 317 2.44 -11.02 11.91
N GLU A 318 1.92 -12.25 11.88
CA GLU A 318 1.33 -12.89 10.71
C GLU A 318 0.02 -12.19 10.28
N TYR A 319 -0.10 -11.84 8.99
CA TYR A 319 -1.30 -11.28 8.35
C TYR A 319 -1.62 -12.01 7.04
N LEU A 320 -2.87 -11.94 6.61
CA LEU A 320 -3.37 -12.56 5.37
C LEU A 320 -4.13 -11.52 4.53
N SER A 321 -3.93 -11.53 3.21
CA SER A 321 -4.87 -10.92 2.25
C SER A 321 -5.48 -12.00 1.36
N GLN A 322 -6.62 -11.70 0.73
CA GLN A 322 -7.35 -12.65 -0.13
C GLN A 322 -7.35 -12.23 -1.60
N GLY A 323 -7.40 -13.21 -2.50
CA GLY A 323 -7.56 -13.00 -3.94
C GLY A 323 -6.40 -12.24 -4.57
N LEU A 324 -6.64 -10.99 -4.96
CA LEU A 324 -5.70 -10.11 -5.64
C LEU A 324 -5.49 -8.84 -4.81
N LEU A 325 -4.25 -8.47 -4.57
CA LEU A 325 -3.84 -7.22 -3.92
C LEU A 325 -3.06 -6.37 -4.94
N ASN A 326 -3.61 -5.22 -5.32
CA ASN A 326 -2.92 -4.23 -6.15
C ASN A 326 -2.12 -3.26 -5.25
N HIS A 327 -0.84 -3.10 -5.56
CA HIS A 327 0.10 -2.28 -4.79
C HIS A 327 1.03 -1.44 -5.68
N ALA A 328 0.69 -1.28 -6.97
CA ALA A 328 1.49 -0.53 -7.93
C ALA A 328 1.66 0.95 -7.51
N GLY A 329 2.89 1.32 -7.10
CA GLY A 329 3.20 2.64 -6.55
C GLY A 329 2.71 2.87 -5.11
N ARG A 330 2.37 1.79 -4.38
CA ARG A 330 1.98 1.81 -2.96
C ARG A 330 2.95 1.07 -2.04
N SER A 331 3.81 0.22 -2.63
CA SER A 331 4.87 -0.49 -1.96
C SER A 331 6.09 -0.64 -2.88
N CYS A 332 7.24 -0.95 -2.29
CA CYS A 332 8.49 -1.22 -3.01
C CYS A 332 8.85 -2.70 -2.96
N VAL A 333 9.33 -3.26 -4.08
CA VAL A 333 9.99 -4.56 -4.11
C VAL A 333 11.49 -4.37 -3.98
N VAL A 334 12.14 -5.23 -3.17
CA VAL A 334 13.56 -5.07 -2.82
C VAL A 334 14.30 -6.37 -3.10
N ASN A 335 15.31 -6.32 -3.98
CA ASN A 335 16.15 -7.50 -4.18
C ASN A 335 17.01 -7.73 -2.92
N PHE A 336 17.07 -8.97 -2.40
CA PHE A 336 17.84 -9.23 -1.19
C PHE A 336 19.33 -8.83 -1.30
N THR A 337 19.90 -8.93 -2.50
CA THR A 337 21.29 -8.53 -2.80
C THR A 337 21.50 -7.01 -2.69
N GLN A 338 20.44 -6.22 -2.88
CA GLN A 338 20.42 -4.77 -2.68
C GLN A 338 20.53 -4.43 -1.19
N LEU A 339 19.79 -5.11 -0.32
CA LEU A 339 19.91 -4.97 1.15
C LEU A 339 21.32 -5.28 1.66
N GLU A 340 21.92 -6.36 1.16
CA GLU A 340 23.30 -6.75 1.49
C GLU A 340 24.30 -5.65 1.10
N SER A 341 24.16 -5.14 -0.14
CA SER A 341 25.04 -4.13 -0.74
C SER A 341 24.84 -2.73 -0.12
N ALA A 342 23.62 -2.40 0.30
CA ALA A 342 23.33 -1.16 1.00
C ALA A 342 23.98 -1.12 2.40
N GLY A 343 24.02 -2.26 3.09
CA GLY A 343 24.80 -2.43 4.32
C GLY A 343 24.19 -3.33 5.39
N LEU A 344 23.21 -4.20 5.08
CA LEU A 344 22.49 -5.02 6.08
C LEU A 344 23.44 -5.77 7.03
N TYR A 345 24.49 -6.41 6.49
CA TYR A 345 25.48 -7.13 7.29
C TYR A 345 26.44 -6.23 8.09
N ARG A 346 26.56 -4.94 7.77
CA ARG A 346 27.36 -3.97 8.55
C ARG A 346 26.59 -3.51 9.79
N LEU A 347 25.30 -3.22 9.63
CA LEU A 347 24.38 -2.88 10.72
C LEU A 347 24.12 -4.09 11.64
N TYR A 348 23.88 -5.26 11.03
CA TYR A 348 23.54 -6.52 11.70
C TYR A 348 24.43 -7.69 11.22
N PRO A 349 25.69 -7.78 11.68
CA PRO A 349 26.59 -8.89 11.37
C PRO A 349 26.05 -10.27 11.78
N GLU A 350 25.10 -10.32 12.73
CA GLU A 350 24.48 -11.57 13.16
C GLU A 350 23.72 -12.33 12.05
N PHE A 351 23.37 -11.67 10.94
CA PHE A 351 22.78 -12.33 9.76
C PHE A 351 23.79 -13.11 8.91
N GLN A 352 25.10 -12.91 9.10
CA GLN A 352 26.15 -13.67 8.37
C GLN A 352 26.40 -15.08 8.94
N ASP A 353 25.75 -15.44 10.05
CA ASP A 353 25.98 -16.68 10.77
C ASP A 353 25.52 -17.90 9.96
N VAL A 354 26.48 -18.70 9.50
CA VAL A 354 26.22 -19.88 8.67
C VAL A 354 25.33 -20.91 9.40
N LYS A 355 25.35 -20.95 10.74
CA LYS A 355 24.51 -21.89 11.51
C LYS A 355 23.03 -21.50 11.52
N SER A 356 22.68 -20.24 11.25
CA SER A 356 21.27 -19.85 11.18
C SER A 356 20.58 -20.19 9.86
N LYS A 357 21.31 -20.70 8.86
CA LYS A 357 20.78 -20.96 7.52
C LYS A 357 19.77 -22.11 7.46
N SER A 358 19.71 -22.96 8.48
CA SER A 358 18.68 -23.99 8.66
C SER A 358 17.67 -23.67 9.77
N GLN A 359 17.69 -22.46 10.33
CA GLN A 359 16.88 -22.08 11.50
C GLN A 359 15.97 -20.90 11.19
N TRP A 360 14.66 -21.16 11.09
CA TRP A 360 13.65 -20.13 10.81
C TRP A 360 13.26 -19.34 12.06
N ALA A 361 12.11 -19.64 12.66
CA ALA A 361 11.62 -18.88 13.80
C ALA A 361 12.53 -18.98 15.04
N ASP A 362 13.27 -20.09 15.19
CA ASP A 362 14.27 -20.25 16.25
C ASP A 362 15.44 -19.27 16.14
N ARG A 363 15.86 -18.90 14.92
CA ARG A 363 16.87 -17.83 14.79
C ARG A 363 16.26 -16.48 15.14
N VAL A 364 15.02 -16.22 14.72
CA VAL A 364 14.34 -14.97 15.08
C VAL A 364 14.21 -14.85 16.61
N LEU A 365 13.95 -15.95 17.33
CA LEU A 365 14.01 -16.03 18.79
C LEU A 365 15.41 -15.71 19.35
N ASP A 366 16.45 -16.36 18.85
CA ASP A 366 17.84 -16.13 19.27
C ASP A 366 18.26 -14.67 19.05
N LEU A 367 17.92 -14.08 17.89
CA LEU A 367 18.14 -12.67 17.60
C LEU A 367 17.34 -11.76 18.54
N ARG A 368 16.03 -11.97 18.70
CA ARG A 368 15.18 -11.22 19.67
C ARG A 368 15.75 -11.27 21.09
N LYS A 369 16.26 -12.43 21.51
CA LYS A 369 16.91 -12.66 22.82
C LYS A 369 18.25 -11.93 22.92
N LYS A 370 19.15 -12.11 21.96
CA LYS A 370 20.49 -11.46 21.88
C LYS A 370 20.40 -9.94 21.79
N TRP A 371 19.31 -9.43 21.20
CA TRP A 371 19.03 -8.01 21.02
C TRP A 371 18.09 -7.40 22.07
N SER A 372 17.69 -8.18 23.08
CA SER A 372 16.88 -7.70 24.21
C SER A 372 17.62 -6.72 25.14
N LEU A 373 18.95 -6.83 25.25
CA LEU A 373 19.74 -5.98 26.14
C LEU A 373 19.87 -4.54 25.61
N GLN A 374 19.41 -3.58 26.43
CA GLN A 374 19.29 -2.18 26.05
C GLN A 374 20.65 -1.45 25.93
N ARG A 375 20.96 -0.96 24.72
CA ARG A 375 22.23 -0.30 24.36
C ARG A 375 22.03 1.12 23.79
N THR A 376 23.06 1.95 23.80
CA THR A 376 23.07 3.20 23.00
C THR A 376 23.19 2.86 21.50
N THR A 377 22.91 3.84 20.65
CA THR A 377 23.05 3.71 19.19
C THR A 377 24.27 4.49 18.73
N THR A 378 25.03 4.01 17.75
CA THR A 378 26.20 4.77 17.22
C THR A 378 25.82 5.65 16.02
N ASN A 379 26.72 6.54 15.60
CA ASN A 379 26.52 7.34 14.39
C ASN A 379 26.50 6.48 13.13
N GLU A 380 27.29 5.41 13.12
CA GLU A 380 27.41 4.43 12.03
C GLU A 380 26.13 3.62 11.91
N GLU A 381 25.56 3.13 13.02
CA GLU A 381 24.27 2.42 13.00
C GLU A 381 23.13 3.29 12.43
N ILE A 382 23.13 4.59 12.74
CA ILE A 382 22.17 5.55 12.16
C ILE A 382 22.45 5.78 10.67
N SER A 383 23.71 5.98 10.29
CA SER A 383 24.11 6.16 8.89
C SER A 383 23.76 4.95 8.04
N ASP A 384 23.95 3.74 8.56
CA ASP A 384 23.64 2.48 7.89
C ASP A 384 22.13 2.26 7.76
N ALA A 385 21.36 2.50 8.82
CA ALA A 385 19.90 2.39 8.76
C ALA A 385 19.28 3.39 7.77
N LEU A 386 19.80 4.64 7.73
CA LEU A 386 19.39 5.64 6.74
C LEU A 386 19.83 5.29 5.32
N LYS A 387 21.03 4.73 5.13
CA LYS A 387 21.54 4.28 3.84
C LYS A 387 20.70 3.12 3.28
N ILE A 388 20.44 2.10 4.09
CA ILE A 388 19.58 0.97 3.70
C ILE A 388 18.16 1.45 3.42
N ALA A 389 17.58 2.33 4.25
CA ALA A 389 16.28 2.91 3.94
C ALA A 389 16.27 3.61 2.58
N LYS A 390 17.21 4.55 2.34
CA LYS A 390 17.26 5.33 1.10
C LYS A 390 17.60 4.51 -0.16
N GLU A 391 18.47 3.51 -0.07
CA GLU A 391 18.94 2.74 -1.23
C GLU A 391 18.09 1.50 -1.53
N CYS A 392 17.11 1.16 -0.67
CA CYS A 392 16.30 -0.05 -0.81
C CYS A 392 14.80 0.16 -0.66
N PHE A 393 14.32 1.29 -0.13
CA PHE A 393 12.90 1.51 0.15
C PHE A 393 12.47 2.94 -0.17
N ASP A 394 11.25 3.12 -0.67
CA ASP A 394 10.68 4.46 -0.92
C ASP A 394 10.24 5.18 0.38
N ALA A 395 10.36 4.50 1.53
CA ALA A 395 9.95 4.99 2.85
C ALA A 395 11.15 5.23 3.78
N SER A 396 11.55 6.49 3.94
CA SER A 396 12.71 6.89 4.77
C SER A 396 12.63 6.46 6.25
N ASP A 397 11.43 6.25 6.78
CA ASP A 397 11.18 5.80 8.16
C ASP A 397 11.28 4.27 8.35
N ILE A 398 11.56 3.50 7.29
CA ILE A 398 12.13 2.14 7.41
C ILE A 398 13.44 2.15 8.21
N ALA A 399 14.17 3.26 8.29
CA ALA A 399 15.31 3.42 9.18
C ALA A 399 14.95 3.17 10.66
N TYR A 400 13.74 3.53 11.11
CA TYR A 400 13.27 3.24 12.47
C TYR A 400 12.90 1.76 12.65
N VAL A 401 12.34 1.13 11.61
CA VAL A 401 12.06 -0.32 11.59
C VAL A 401 13.36 -1.11 11.73
N LEU A 402 14.37 -0.78 10.91
CA LEU A 402 15.71 -1.36 10.94
C LEU A 402 16.38 -1.15 12.31
N LEU A 403 16.34 0.05 12.89
CA LEU A 403 16.90 0.27 14.22
C LEU A 403 16.12 -0.48 15.33
N GLY A 404 14.81 -0.67 15.18
CA GLY A 404 13.93 -1.37 16.13
C GLY A 404 14.32 -2.83 16.43
N PHE A 405 15.10 -3.47 15.55
CA PHE A 405 15.58 -4.85 15.77
C PHE A 405 16.39 -4.99 17.07
N ARG A 406 17.12 -3.94 17.49
CA ARG A 406 17.84 -3.88 18.78
C ARG A 406 17.08 -3.05 19.81
N ASN A 407 17.13 -3.46 21.08
CA ASN A 407 16.64 -2.63 22.18
C ASN A 407 17.57 -1.43 22.36
N ARG A 408 17.12 -0.24 21.93
CA ARG A 408 17.92 0.99 21.89
C ARG A 408 17.48 1.95 22.99
N LYS A 409 18.44 2.60 23.64
CA LYS A 409 18.20 3.67 24.62
C LYS A 409 17.57 4.84 23.90
N LEU A 410 16.39 5.24 24.33
CA LEU A 410 15.74 6.47 23.91
C LEU A 410 16.42 7.68 24.58
N SER A 411 16.23 8.86 24.00
CA SER A 411 16.78 10.11 24.49
C SER A 411 16.10 10.55 25.79
N TYR A 412 16.90 11.01 26.75
CA TYR A 412 16.44 11.42 28.09
C TYR A 412 15.49 12.63 28.07
N LYS A 413 15.44 13.38 26.95
CA LYS A 413 14.52 14.50 26.73
C LYS A 413 13.05 14.05 26.60
N ILE A 414 12.80 12.75 26.42
CA ILE A 414 11.54 12.24 25.87
C ILE A 414 10.85 11.35 26.90
N LYS A 415 9.73 11.84 27.45
CA LYS A 415 8.83 11.07 28.31
C LYS A 415 7.53 10.78 27.55
N LEU A 416 7.42 9.61 26.96
CA LEU A 416 6.15 9.13 26.39
C LEU A 416 5.07 9.05 27.49
N THR A 417 4.01 9.82 27.34
CA THR A 417 2.86 9.81 28.26
C THR A 417 1.87 8.71 27.89
N LYS A 418 2.19 7.47 28.29
CA LYS A 418 1.23 6.39 28.62
C LYS A 418 0.16 5.96 27.60
N ASN A 419 0.20 6.36 26.32
CA ASN A 419 -0.59 5.65 25.32
C ASN A 419 -0.12 4.18 25.29
N PRO A 420 -1.00 3.18 25.48
CA PRO A 420 -0.64 1.78 25.23
C PRO A 420 -0.29 1.60 23.76
N ALA A 421 0.51 0.58 23.44
CA ALA A 421 0.65 0.16 22.06
C ALA A 421 -0.71 -0.36 21.56
N PRO A 422 -1.12 -0.07 20.30
CA PRO A 422 -2.23 -0.78 19.68
C PRO A 422 -1.89 -2.28 19.61
N SER A 423 -2.91 -3.14 19.52
CA SER A 423 -2.78 -4.60 19.58
C SER A 423 -1.74 -5.14 18.58
N TRP A 424 -1.76 -4.65 17.34
CA TRP A 424 -0.82 -5.01 16.28
C TRP A 424 0.65 -4.62 16.57
N ALA A 425 0.87 -3.67 17.49
CA ALA A 425 2.18 -3.16 17.86
C ALA A 425 2.69 -3.70 19.20
N ASP A 426 1.91 -4.45 19.99
CA ASP A 426 2.42 -5.11 21.21
C ASP A 426 3.52 -6.12 20.86
N LYS A 427 3.30 -6.90 19.79
CA LYS A 427 4.17 -8.00 19.34
C LYS A 427 4.33 -7.99 17.81
N PRO A 428 5.42 -8.55 17.27
CA PRO A 428 6.63 -8.96 17.98
C PRO A 428 7.45 -7.76 18.49
N VAL A 429 8.43 -8.00 19.36
CA VAL A 429 9.10 -6.96 20.14
C VAL A 429 9.84 -5.91 19.31
N GLU A 430 10.31 -6.26 18.11
CA GLU A 430 10.90 -5.33 17.14
C GLU A 430 9.88 -4.36 16.53
N VAL A 431 8.61 -4.76 16.38
CA VAL A 431 7.50 -3.91 15.91
C VAL A 431 7.15 -2.87 16.96
N ASN A 432 7.00 -3.31 18.21
CA ASN A 432 6.75 -2.43 19.35
C ASN A 432 7.80 -1.30 19.48
N ARG A 433 9.08 -1.63 19.27
CA ARG A 433 10.18 -0.65 19.36
C ARG A 433 10.18 0.37 18.22
N TYR A 434 9.81 0.00 16.99
CA TYR A 434 9.69 0.99 15.92
C TYR A 434 8.42 1.83 16.08
N TRP A 435 7.30 1.24 16.53
CA TRP A 435 6.09 1.99 16.84
C TRP A 435 6.35 3.06 17.92
N GLN A 436 7.02 2.71 19.01
CA GLN A 436 7.46 3.68 20.03
C GLN A 436 8.32 4.80 19.43
N ALA A 437 9.24 4.48 18.51
CA ALA A 437 10.06 5.49 17.84
C ALA A 437 9.23 6.41 16.92
N LEU A 438 8.22 5.90 16.21
CA LEU A 438 7.35 6.70 15.36
C LEU A 438 6.41 7.61 16.17
N GLU A 439 5.82 7.14 17.27
CA GLU A 439 5.03 8.01 18.15
C GLU A 439 5.89 9.08 18.84
N ILE A 440 7.16 8.78 19.13
CA ILE A 440 8.13 9.79 19.57
C ILE A 440 8.38 10.81 18.46
N LEU A 441 8.62 10.39 17.21
CA LEU A 441 8.84 11.30 16.08
C LEU A 441 7.64 12.23 15.87
N LYS A 442 6.42 11.68 15.94
CA LYS A 442 5.13 12.38 15.86
C LYS A 442 4.96 13.40 17.00
N HIS A 443 5.34 13.05 18.22
CA HIS A 443 5.32 13.95 19.38
C HIS A 443 6.39 15.07 19.27
N LEU A 444 7.61 14.73 18.86
CA LEU A 444 8.68 15.72 18.66
C LEU A 444 8.32 16.72 17.55
N ARG A 445 7.84 16.25 16.39
CA ARG A 445 7.44 17.13 15.27
C ARG A 445 6.30 18.09 15.65
N LYS A 446 5.35 17.64 16.47
CA LYS A 446 4.28 18.50 17.02
C LYS A 446 4.78 19.58 18.00
N ASN A 447 5.87 19.31 18.73
CA ASN A 447 6.33 20.18 19.83
C ASN A 447 7.59 21.00 19.52
N LEU A 448 8.39 20.60 18.52
CA LEU A 448 9.67 21.22 18.14
C LEU A 448 9.70 21.70 16.67
N GLY A 449 8.67 21.38 15.89
CA GLY A 449 8.61 21.69 14.45
C GLY A 449 9.29 20.64 13.56
N HIS A 450 9.50 21.00 12.29
CA HIS A 450 9.87 20.07 11.23
C HIS A 450 11.25 19.39 11.36
N ASP A 451 12.17 19.95 12.13
CA ASP A 451 13.59 19.51 12.19
C ASP A 451 13.83 18.26 13.06
N ALA A 452 12.80 17.77 13.77
CA ALA A 452 12.93 16.58 14.62
C ALA A 452 13.23 15.30 13.81
N GLY A 453 14.36 14.66 14.12
CA GLY A 453 14.89 13.53 13.35
C GLY A 453 15.37 12.34 14.19
N ILE A 454 15.95 11.35 13.51
CA ILE A 454 16.35 10.06 14.09
C ILE A 454 17.35 10.16 15.26
N ARG A 455 18.15 11.24 15.27
CA ARG A 455 19.15 11.54 16.31
C ARG A 455 18.54 12.09 17.60
N ASP A 456 17.33 12.65 17.55
CA ASP A 456 16.63 13.14 18.74
C ASP A 456 15.97 12.00 19.53
N ILE A 457 15.55 10.94 18.82
CA ILE A 457 14.83 9.80 19.37
C ILE A 457 15.75 8.90 20.19
N TYR A 458 16.90 8.54 19.63
CA TYR A 458 17.84 7.60 20.23
C TYR A 458 18.96 8.32 21.00
N ARG A 459 19.38 7.75 22.13
CA ARG A 459 20.60 8.17 22.83
C ARG A 459 21.81 7.71 22.01
N VAL A 460 22.34 8.63 21.22
CA VAL A 460 23.55 8.42 20.43
C VAL A 460 24.79 8.38 21.34
N THR A 461 25.68 7.42 21.10
CA THR A 461 27.09 7.46 21.53
C THR A 461 27.94 7.98 20.37
N GLN A 462 28.85 8.90 20.68
CA GLN A 462 29.90 9.35 19.77
C GLN A 462 30.84 8.20 19.42
#